data_AF-A0A521RQW4-F1
#
_entry.id   AF-A0A521RQW4-F1
#
_cell.length_a   1.000
_cell.length_b   1.000
_cell.length_c   1.000
_cell.angle_alpha   90.00
_cell.angle_beta   90.00
_cell.angle_gamma   90.00
#
_symmetry.space_group_name_H-M   'P 1'
#
loop_
_entity.id
_entity.type
_entity.pdbx_description
1 polymer ?
#
loop_
_entity_poly.entity_id
_entity_poly.type
_entity_poly.pdbx_seq_one_letter_code
_entity_poly.pdbx_strand_id
1 'polypeptide(L)'
;MQNIPLALSKPGMVLARSVVNPNSPDGAPVCGKGIPLTESLIERLARMGVQAVTVEGHPVAVEGERTLEEMLIKLDERFRRVAGDPLMMRVKEIYRKRLIRSMEGIA
;
A
#
# COMPACT_ATOMS: atom_id res chain seq x y z
N MET A 1 0.94 -0.04 -2.49
CA MET A 1 1.21 -0.67 -1.18
C MET A 1 0.31 0.02 -0.18
N GLN A 2 -0.37 -0.76 0.62
CA GLN A 2 -1.41 -0.31 1.52
C GLN A 2 -1.11 -0.87 2.90
N ASN A 3 -1.21 -0.03 3.93
CA ASN A 3 -1.17 -0.49 5.30
C ASN A 3 -2.59 -0.83 5.74
N ILE A 4 -2.84 -2.10 6.08
CA ILE A 4 -4.17 -2.59 6.44
C ILE A 4 -4.15 -3.20 7.84
N PRO A 5 -5.25 -3.12 8.61
CA PRO A 5 -5.43 -3.93 9.80
C PRO A 5 -5.25 -5.42 9.48
N LEU A 6 -4.57 -6.17 10.35
CA LEU A 6 -4.35 -7.61 10.15
C LEU A 6 -5.69 -8.36 10.00
N ALA A 7 -6.74 -7.90 10.68
CA ALA A 7 -8.09 -8.44 10.57
C ALA A 7 -8.72 -8.34 9.16
N LEU A 8 -8.26 -7.42 8.32
CA LEU A 8 -8.72 -7.25 6.93
C LEU A 8 -7.80 -7.94 5.91
N SER A 9 -6.71 -8.54 6.38
CA SER A 9 -5.79 -9.27 5.52
C SER A 9 -6.38 -10.63 5.12
N LYS A 10 -6.12 -11.06 3.89
CA LYS A 10 -6.60 -12.35 3.35
C LYS A 10 -5.44 -13.17 2.81
N PRO A 11 -5.57 -14.51 2.79
CA PRO A 11 -4.61 -15.36 2.13
C PRO A 11 -4.37 -14.93 0.67
N GLY A 12 -3.11 -14.96 0.23
CA GLY A 12 -2.69 -14.55 -1.11
C GLY A 12 -2.22 -13.10 -1.23
N MET A 13 -2.50 -12.22 -0.26
CA MET A 13 -1.93 -10.85 -0.27
C MET A 13 -0.41 -10.89 -0.04
N VAL A 14 0.37 -10.10 -0.77
CA VAL A 14 1.84 -10.08 -0.65
C VAL A 14 2.29 -8.97 0.30
N LEU A 15 3.22 -9.26 1.22
CA LEU A 15 3.80 -8.25 2.12
C LEU A 15 4.70 -7.27 1.35
N ALA A 16 4.36 -5.98 1.38
CA ALA A 16 5.17 -4.92 0.79
C ALA A 16 6.36 -4.50 1.68
N ARG A 17 6.31 -4.84 2.98
CA ARG A 17 7.35 -4.55 3.98
C ARG A 17 7.53 -5.75 4.90
N SER A 18 8.74 -5.88 5.45
CA SER A 18 9.01 -6.87 6.49
C SER A 18 8.18 -6.58 7.73
N VAL A 19 7.64 -7.62 8.36
CA VAL A 19 6.86 -7.52 9.59
C VAL A 19 7.78 -7.86 10.76
N VAL A 20 7.85 -6.96 11.74
CA VAL A 20 8.61 -7.14 12.99
C VAL A 20 7.68 -7.52 14.13
N ASN A 21 8.23 -8.15 15.17
CA ASN A 21 7.47 -8.46 16.37
C ASN A 21 7.24 -7.17 17.17
N PRO A 22 5.99 -6.79 17.48
CA PRO A 22 5.72 -5.59 18.27
C PRO A 22 6.33 -5.65 19.68
N ASN A 23 6.50 -6.85 20.25
CA ASN A 23 7.13 -7.05 21.56
C ASN A 23 8.66 -7.04 21.52
N SER A 24 9.27 -7.06 20.32
CA SER A 24 10.72 -6.99 20.14
C SER A 24 11.04 -6.27 18.81
N PRO A 25 10.92 -4.93 18.77
CA PRO A 25 11.04 -4.14 17.54
C PRO A 25 12.44 -4.20 16.92
N ASP A 26 13.48 -4.30 17.76
CA ASP A 26 14.88 -4.44 17.34
C ASP A 26 15.26 -5.89 17.02
N GLY A 27 14.31 -6.82 17.17
CA GLY A 27 14.49 -8.24 16.90
C GLY A 27 14.50 -8.57 15.40
N ALA A 28 14.80 -9.84 15.09
CA ALA A 28 14.75 -10.33 13.72
C ALA A 28 13.34 -10.19 13.12
N PRO A 29 13.20 -9.82 11.83
CA PRO A 29 11.90 -9.78 11.17
C PRO A 29 11.19 -11.13 11.23
N VAL A 30 9.90 -11.12 11.58
CA VAL A 30 9.04 -12.31 11.62
C VAL A 30 8.80 -12.81 10.20
N CYS A 31 8.58 -11.88 9.27
CA CYS A 31 8.40 -12.16 7.85
C CYS A 31 9.12 -11.10 7.02
N GLY A 32 9.78 -11.55 5.95
CA GLY A 32 10.39 -10.66 4.97
C GLY A 32 9.35 -10.03 4.04
N LYS A 33 9.75 -8.93 3.40
CA LYS A 33 9.05 -8.37 2.23
C LYS A 33 8.96 -9.41 1.11
N GLY A 34 7.86 -9.39 0.35
CA GLY A 34 7.62 -10.23 -0.82
C GLY A 34 7.00 -11.59 -0.50
N ILE A 35 6.70 -11.86 0.78
CA ILE A 35 6.08 -13.12 1.21
C ILE A 35 4.55 -13.01 1.07
N PRO A 36 3.88 -13.97 0.43
CA PRO A 36 2.42 -14.05 0.43
C PRO A 36 1.91 -14.45 1.82
N LEU A 37 0.83 -13.81 2.26
CA LEU A 37 0.12 -14.16 3.47
C LEU A 37 -0.57 -15.50 3.26
N THR A 38 -0.23 -16.49 4.07
CA THR A 38 -0.99 -17.74 4.22
C THR A 38 -1.91 -17.61 5.43
N GLU A 39 -2.95 -18.44 5.49
CA GLU A 39 -3.86 -18.47 6.64
C GLU A 39 -3.11 -18.75 7.95
N SER A 40 -2.21 -19.74 7.94
CA SER A 40 -1.33 -20.04 9.07
C SER A 40 -0.42 -18.88 9.48
N LEU A 41 -0.01 -18.05 8.51
CA LEU A 41 0.83 -16.89 8.80
C LEU A 41 0.02 -15.76 9.42
N ILE A 42 -1.20 -15.50 8.92
CA ILE A 42 -2.11 -14.50 9.50
C ILE A 42 -2.42 -14.85 10.97
N GLU A 43 -2.75 -16.10 11.27
CA GLU A 43 -2.99 -16.56 12.65
C GLU A 43 -1.75 -16.41 13.55
N ARG A 44 -0.56 -16.71 13.02
CA ARG A 44 0.69 -16.54 13.75
C ARG A 44 0.94 -15.07 14.07
N LEU A 45 0.78 -14.17 13.09
CA LEU A 45 0.94 -12.74 13.28
C LEU A 45 -0.07 -12.19 14.31
N ALA A 46 -1.31 -12.67 14.28
CA ALA A 46 -2.35 -12.30 15.23
C ALA A 46 -1.98 -12.71 16.67
N ARG A 47 -1.51 -13.95 16.86
CA ARG A 47 -1.01 -14.43 18.17
C ARG A 47 0.19 -13.65 18.69
N MET A 48 1.01 -13.09 17.79
CA MET A 48 2.13 -12.23 18.16
C MET A 48 1.73 -10.78 18.49
N GLY A 49 0.45 -10.44 18.36
CA GLY A 49 -0.07 -9.10 18.64
C GLY A 49 0.15 -8.09 17.52
N VAL A 50 0.46 -8.53 16.29
CA VAL A 50 0.60 -7.65 15.13
C VAL A 50 -0.77 -7.08 14.76
N GLN A 51 -0.93 -5.76 14.82
CA GLN A 51 -2.21 -5.09 14.57
C GLN A 51 -2.43 -4.74 13.09
N ALA A 52 -1.35 -4.46 12.36
CA ALA A 52 -1.41 -4.00 10.97
C ALA A 52 -0.24 -4.56 10.17
N VAL A 53 -0.49 -4.79 8.88
CA VAL A 53 0.50 -5.26 7.91
C VAL A 53 0.46 -4.39 6.66
N THR A 54 1.62 -4.15 6.07
CA THR A 54 1.70 -3.44 4.78
C THR A 54 1.74 -4.44 3.64
N VAL A 55 0.71 -4.43 2.80
CA VAL A 55 0.58 -5.30 1.63
C VAL A 55 0.89 -4.56 0.33
N GLU A 56 1.27 -5.30 -0.70
CA GLU A 56 1.39 -4.77 -2.06
C GLU A 56 0.02 -4.39 -2.61
N GLY A 57 -0.01 -3.37 -3.47
CA GLY A 57 -1.27 -2.84 -3.98
C GLY A 57 -2.15 -2.13 -2.99
N HIS A 58 -3.45 -2.22 -3.27
CA HIS A 58 -4.55 -1.64 -2.52
C HIS A 58 -5.75 -2.60 -2.46
N PRO A 59 -5.57 -3.81 -1.88
CA PRO A 59 -6.57 -4.86 -1.94
C PRO A 59 -7.79 -4.63 -1.02
N VAL A 60 -7.71 -3.69 -0.09
CA VAL A 60 -8.80 -3.39 0.85
C VAL A 60 -9.39 -2.03 0.50
N ALA A 61 -10.66 -2.00 0.10
CA ALA A 61 -11.40 -0.76 -0.01
C ALA A 61 -11.80 -0.28 1.40
N VAL A 62 -11.26 0.85 1.84
CA VAL A 62 -11.66 1.49 3.11
C VAL A 62 -12.77 2.49 2.83
N GLU A 63 -13.85 2.47 3.60
CA GLU A 63 -14.93 3.45 3.45
C GLU A 63 -14.41 4.89 3.64
N GLY A 64 -14.76 5.79 2.71
CA GLY A 64 -14.29 7.17 2.69
C GLY A 64 -12.90 7.37 2.07
N GLU A 65 -12.26 6.31 1.60
CA GLU A 65 -11.00 6.41 0.86
C GLU A 65 -11.24 6.89 -0.58
N ARG A 66 -10.29 7.67 -1.09
CA ARG A 66 -10.41 8.25 -2.43
C ARG A 66 -10.21 7.18 -3.49
N THR A 67 -11.07 7.18 -4.49
CA THR A 67 -10.90 6.32 -5.66
C THR A 67 -9.69 6.77 -6.49
N LEU A 68 -9.18 5.89 -7.34
CA LEU A 68 -8.10 6.25 -8.29
C LEU A 68 -8.51 7.46 -9.14
N GLU A 69 -9.75 7.47 -9.62
CA GLU A 69 -10.30 8.57 -10.40
C GLU A 69 -10.30 9.89 -9.62
N GLU A 70 -10.76 9.90 -8.38
CA GLU A 70 -10.73 11.10 -7.52
C GLU A 70 -9.30 11.59 -7.25
N MET A 71 -8.35 10.66 -7.08
CA MET A 71 -6.94 11.01 -6.90
C MET A 71 -6.34 11.61 -8.18
N LEU A 72 -6.71 11.10 -9.36
CA LEU A 72 -6.27 11.61 -10.65
C LEU A 72 -6.85 13.00 -10.94
N ILE A 73 -8.15 13.22 -10.64
CA ILE A 73 -8.78 14.55 -10.75
C ILE A 73 -8.04 15.57 -9.87
N LYS A 74 -7.76 15.22 -8.60
CA LYS A 74 -7.02 16.12 -7.70
C LYS A 74 -5.57 16.34 -8.16
N LEU A 75 -4.96 15.37 -8.82
CA LEU A 75 -3.64 15.56 -9.43
C LEU A 75 -3.73 16.57 -10.57
N ASP A 76 -4.74 16.47 -11.42
CA ASP A 76 -4.98 17.42 -12.50
C ASP A 76 -5.21 18.85 -11.96
N GLU A 77 -6.01 18.99 -10.90
CA GLU A 77 -6.25 20.29 -10.23
C GLU A 77 -4.95 20.93 -9.70
N ARG A 78 -4.07 20.15 -9.05
CA ARG A 78 -2.80 20.65 -8.50
C ARG A 78 -1.87 21.19 -9.58
N PHE A 79 -1.83 20.54 -10.73
CA PHE A 79 -0.98 20.93 -11.85
C PHE A 79 -1.64 21.94 -12.81
N ARG A 80 -2.89 22.33 -12.56
CA ARG A 80 -3.64 23.25 -13.43
C ARG A 80 -2.91 24.57 -13.69
N ARG A 81 -2.24 25.12 -12.67
CA ARG A 81 -1.52 26.41 -12.78
C ARG A 81 -0.22 26.33 -13.59
N VAL A 82 0.29 25.12 -13.82
CA VAL A 82 1.58 24.87 -14.49
C VAL A 82 1.40 24.05 -15.77
N ALA A 83 0.17 24.00 -16.32
CA ALA A 83 -0.14 23.18 -17.49
C ALA A 83 0.64 23.55 -18.76
N GLY A 84 1.14 24.79 -18.84
CA GLY A 84 1.99 25.26 -19.94
C GLY A 84 3.48 24.98 -19.79
N ASP A 85 3.93 24.46 -18.64
CA ASP A 85 5.34 24.12 -18.39
C ASP A 85 5.60 22.63 -18.71
N PRO A 86 6.38 22.31 -19.77
CA PRO A 86 6.64 20.93 -20.17
C PRO A 86 7.34 20.09 -19.11
N LEU A 87 8.20 20.69 -18.27
CA LEU A 87 8.89 19.98 -17.19
C LEU A 87 7.91 19.63 -16.08
N MET A 88 7.02 20.56 -15.72
CA MET A 88 5.97 20.29 -14.72
C MET A 88 5.00 19.22 -15.19
N MET A 89 4.69 19.17 -16.48
CA MET A 89 3.85 18.11 -17.04
C MET A 89 4.54 16.73 -17.02
N ARG A 90 5.87 16.67 -17.17
CA ARG A 90 6.62 15.42 -16.94
C ARG A 90 6.56 14.98 -15.47
N VAL A 91 6.68 15.91 -14.53
CA VAL A 91 6.56 15.63 -13.10
C VAL A 91 5.15 15.09 -12.77
N LYS A 92 4.10 15.72 -13.31
CA LYS A 92 2.72 15.26 -13.20
C LYS A 92 2.57 13.80 -13.65
N GLU A 93 3.15 13.45 -14.79
CA GLU A 93 3.06 12.09 -15.34
C GLU A 93 3.76 11.05 -14.46
N ILE A 94 4.89 11.41 -13.83
CA ILE A 94 5.56 10.55 -12.83
C ILE A 94 4.62 10.28 -11.64
N TYR A 95 3.94 11.31 -11.13
CA TYR A 95 2.97 11.14 -10.05
C TYR A 95 1.77 10.31 -10.47
N ARG A 96 1.23 10.52 -11.68
CA ARG A 96 0.12 9.73 -12.24
C ARG A 96 0.47 8.24 -12.26
N LYS A 97 1.61 7.88 -12.87
CA LYS A 97 2.09 6.49 -12.91
C LYS A 97 2.27 5.90 -11.52
N ARG A 98 2.77 6.69 -10.57
CA ARG A 98 2.92 6.25 -9.18
C ARG A 98 1.59 5.98 -8.49
N LEU A 99 0.58 6.84 -8.71
CA LEU A 99 -0.77 6.65 -8.15
C LEU A 99 -1.41 5.37 -8.68
N ILE A 100 -1.40 5.18 -10.01
CA ILE A 100 -1.90 3.97 -10.67
C ILE A 100 -1.24 2.73 -10.10
N ARG A 101 0.11 2.68 -10.09
CA ARG A 101 0.86 1.55 -9.53
C ARG A 101 0.56 1.29 -8.06
N SER A 102 0.31 2.35 -7.28
CA SER A 102 0.03 2.21 -5.85
C SER A 102 -1.33 1.57 -5.57
N MET A 103 -2.32 1.82 -6.44
CA MET A 103 -3.69 1.36 -6.30
C MET A 103 -3.95 0.02 -6.99
N GLU A 104 -3.35 -0.22 -8.16
CA GLU A 104 -3.57 -1.46 -8.93
C GLU A 104 -2.78 -2.64 -8.42
N GLY A 105 -1.75 -2.42 -7.59
CA GLY A 105 -1.10 -3.52 -6.91
C GLY A 105 -0.58 -4.64 -7.78
N ILE A 106 0.09 -4.27 -8.87
CA ILE A 106 0.82 -5.15 -9.81
C ILE A 106 0.23 -6.57 -9.92
N ALA A 107 -0.59 -6.77 -10.96
CA ALA A 107 -0.85 -8.07 -11.56
C ALA A 107 0.43 -8.85 -11.88
#